data_AF-A0A178XB23-F1
#
_entry.id   AF-A0A178XB23-F1
#
_cell.length_a   1.000
_cell.length_b   1.000
_cell.length_c   1.000
_cell.angle_alpha   90.00
_cell.angle_beta   90.00
_cell.angle_gamma   90.00
#
_symmetry.space_group_name_H-M   'P 1'
#
loop_
_entity.id
_entity.type
_entity.pdbx_description
1 polymer ?
#
loop_
_entity_poly.entity_id
_entity_poly.type
_entity_poly.pdbx_seq_one_letter_code
_entity_poly.pdbx_strand_id
1 'polypeptide(L)'
;MSYVFTSHSARDKDGYQRLKGPAVAGKVRCPNVPRSMRLSHARPTTACTPGKPCGLTVTVAPTDHPRERQRTVWAQDYHRRNAIESTNAELKTHRMHLELGFTRVFGTVKNNRLLVFAMLGYNLVKLRHWHALRYLPDPWAQFLHEPDTTPAPPKPTRVRARRRANVLGDPLG
;
A
#
# COMPACT_ATOMS: atom_id res chain seq x y z
N MET A 1 2.22 -19.24 10.64
CA MET A 1 3.35 -19.71 9.81
C MET A 1 3.25 -19.04 8.44
N SER A 2 4.29 -18.31 7.99
CA SER A 2 4.21 -17.48 6.79
C SER A 2 4.67 -18.24 5.52
N TYR A 3 3.79 -18.33 4.51
CA TYR A 3 4.00 -19.04 3.24
C TYR A 3 4.71 -18.15 2.21
N VAL A 4 5.91 -17.69 2.56
CA VAL A 4 6.73 -16.77 1.74
C VAL A 4 7.96 -17.50 1.20
N PHE A 5 8.44 -17.04 0.04
CA PHE A 5 9.72 -17.44 -0.54
C PHE A 5 10.87 -17.28 0.46
N THR A 6 11.86 -18.15 0.37
CA THR A 6 13.02 -18.16 1.27
C THR A 6 14.30 -18.11 0.46
N SER A 7 15.37 -17.50 0.99
CA SER A 7 16.66 -17.48 0.30
C SER A 7 17.18 -18.91 0.08
N HIS A 8 17.58 -19.23 -1.15
CA HIS A 8 18.21 -20.51 -1.46
C HIS A 8 19.64 -20.56 -0.89
N SER A 9 20.36 -19.44 -1.05
CA SER A 9 21.76 -19.24 -0.73
C SER A 9 22.01 -17.76 -0.40
N ALA A 10 23.24 -17.43 0.00
CA ALA A 10 23.74 -16.06 -0.05
C ALA A 10 23.63 -15.49 -1.47
N ARG A 11 23.67 -14.16 -1.58
CA ARG A 11 23.66 -13.46 -2.88
C ARG A 11 24.90 -13.85 -3.69
N ASP A 12 24.70 -14.01 -4.98
CA ASP A 12 25.79 -14.17 -5.93
C ASP A 12 26.60 -12.85 -5.99
N LYS A 13 27.88 -12.92 -6.40
CA LYS A 13 28.75 -11.74 -6.51
C LYS A 13 28.17 -10.66 -7.44
N ASP A 14 27.41 -11.09 -8.44
CA ASP A 14 26.75 -10.23 -9.43
C ASP A 14 25.41 -9.65 -8.93
N GLY A 15 25.05 -9.87 -7.66
CA GLY A 15 23.87 -9.30 -7.01
C GLY A 15 22.56 -10.06 -7.25
N TYR A 16 22.58 -11.14 -8.01
CA TYR A 16 21.44 -12.04 -8.18
C TYR A 16 21.10 -12.77 -6.87
N GLN A 17 19.79 -12.97 -6.64
CA GLN A 17 19.30 -13.72 -5.49
C GLN A 17 18.42 -14.87 -5.96
N ARG A 18 18.79 -16.08 -5.56
CA ARG A 18 17.97 -17.28 -5.74
C ARG A 18 17.02 -17.44 -4.55
N LEU A 19 15.73 -17.59 -4.82
CA LEU A 19 14.67 -17.76 -3.83
C LEU A 19 13.94 -19.09 -4.05
N LYS A 20 13.85 -19.92 -3.01
CA LYS A 20 13.06 -21.15 -2.99
C LYS A 20 11.59 -20.84 -2.69
N GLY A 21 10.70 -21.35 -3.53
CA GLY A 21 9.26 -21.36 -3.24
C GLY A 21 8.92 -22.20 -1.99
N PRO A 22 7.73 -21.99 -1.41
CA PRO A 22 7.35 -22.60 -0.14
C PRO A 22 7.30 -24.14 -0.17
N ALA A 23 7.02 -24.76 -1.32
CA ALA A 23 7.02 -26.22 -1.46
C ALA A 23 8.45 -26.80 -1.40
N VAL A 24 9.41 -26.18 -2.08
CA VAL A 24 10.83 -26.61 -2.06
C VAL A 24 11.50 -26.32 -0.72
N ALA A 25 11.11 -25.22 -0.08
CA ALA A 25 11.47 -24.89 1.30
C ALA A 25 10.79 -25.80 2.34
N GLY A 26 9.89 -26.69 1.89
CA GLY A 26 9.21 -27.67 2.72
C GLY A 26 8.09 -27.10 3.59
N LYS A 27 7.63 -25.87 3.39
CA LYS A 27 6.56 -25.23 4.18
C LYS A 27 5.16 -25.75 3.84
N VAL A 28 4.93 -26.17 2.59
CA VAL A 28 3.64 -26.67 2.07
C VAL A 28 3.85 -27.98 1.31
N ARG A 29 2.79 -28.77 1.19
CA ARG A 29 2.78 -29.99 0.37
C ARG A 29 2.28 -29.62 -1.04
N CYS A 30 3.11 -29.76 -2.08
CA CYS A 30 2.68 -29.61 -3.47
C CYS A 30 2.82 -30.94 -4.23
N PRO A 31 1.80 -31.38 -4.98
CA PRO A 31 1.88 -32.55 -5.84
C PRO A 31 3.05 -32.53 -6.83
N ASN A 32 3.43 -31.36 -7.36
CA ASN A 32 4.52 -31.26 -8.36
C ASN A 32 5.92 -31.25 -7.73
N VAL A 33 6.02 -31.32 -6.40
CA VAL A 33 7.29 -31.44 -5.67
C VAL A 33 7.22 -32.70 -4.80
N PRO A 34 7.63 -33.88 -5.30
CA PRO A 34 7.47 -35.15 -4.60
C PRO A 34 8.08 -35.17 -3.19
N ARG A 35 9.20 -34.45 -3.00
CA ARG A 35 9.85 -34.31 -1.68
C ARG A 35 8.94 -33.63 -0.65
N SER A 36 8.10 -32.69 -1.08
CA SER A 36 7.17 -31.98 -0.20
C SER A 36 5.95 -32.82 0.18
N MET A 37 5.54 -33.78 -0.65
CA MET A 37 4.42 -34.68 -0.33
C MET A 37 4.73 -35.65 0.81
N ARG A 38 6.02 -35.93 1.04
CA ARG A 38 6.53 -36.75 2.17
C ARG A 38 6.45 -36.03 3.53
N LEU A 39 6.10 -34.75 3.56
CA LEU A 39 5.93 -34.00 4.79
C LEU A 39 4.64 -34.40 5.52
N SER A 40 4.60 -34.12 6.83
CA SER A 40 3.42 -34.35 7.68
C SER A 40 2.14 -33.72 7.10
N HIS A 41 1.02 -34.44 7.27
CA HIS A 41 -0.33 -34.01 6.89
C HIS A 41 -0.82 -32.75 7.65
N ALA A 42 -0.12 -32.34 8.71
CA ALA A 42 -0.38 -31.06 9.38
C ALA A 42 -0.03 -29.83 8.51
N ARG A 43 0.78 -29.99 7.46
CA ARG A 43 1.07 -28.91 6.51
C ARG A 43 0.02 -28.87 5.40
N PRO A 44 -0.46 -27.68 5.00
CA PRO A 44 -1.49 -27.57 3.98
C PRO A 44 -0.99 -28.09 2.62
N THR A 45 -1.90 -28.77 1.92
CA THR A 45 -1.68 -29.25 0.56
C THR A 45 -2.18 -28.20 -0.43
N THR A 46 -1.33 -27.78 -1.36
CA THR A 46 -1.67 -26.79 -2.40
C THR A 46 -2.54 -27.42 -3.49
N ALA A 47 -3.53 -26.69 -4.00
CA ALA A 47 -4.40 -27.10 -5.11
C ALA A 47 -3.73 -26.95 -6.51
N CYS A 48 -2.44 -27.22 -6.63
CA CYS A 48 -1.72 -27.06 -7.89
C CYS A 48 -2.08 -28.15 -8.89
N THR A 49 -2.28 -27.77 -10.15
CA THR A 49 -2.50 -28.73 -11.24
C THR A 49 -1.22 -29.56 -11.49
N PRO A 50 -1.31 -30.89 -11.55
CA PRO A 50 -0.21 -31.75 -11.97
C PRO A 50 0.43 -31.29 -13.29
N GLY A 51 1.76 -31.26 -13.36
CA GLY A 51 2.50 -30.88 -14.56
C GLY A 51 2.65 -29.37 -14.82
N LYS A 52 1.91 -28.51 -14.10
CA LYS A 52 2.19 -27.05 -14.12
C LYS A 52 3.34 -26.71 -13.17
N PRO A 53 4.18 -25.72 -13.49
CA PRO A 53 5.29 -25.36 -12.62
C PRO A 53 4.75 -24.78 -11.29
N CYS A 54 4.77 -25.59 -10.21
CA CYS A 54 4.53 -25.14 -8.82
C CYS A 54 5.84 -25.26 -8.04
N GLY A 55 6.07 -24.35 -7.09
CA GLY A 55 7.20 -24.48 -6.17
C GLY A 55 8.57 -24.37 -6.83
N LEU A 56 8.77 -23.43 -7.75
CA LEU A 56 10.08 -23.22 -8.37
C LEU A 56 11.07 -22.52 -7.45
N THR A 57 12.34 -22.63 -7.81
CA THR A 57 13.34 -21.65 -7.41
C THR A 57 13.32 -20.54 -8.44
N VAL A 58 13.10 -19.30 -7.99
CA VAL A 58 13.12 -18.12 -8.85
C VAL A 58 14.44 -17.40 -8.63
N THR A 59 15.09 -17.02 -9.71
CA THR A 59 16.28 -16.15 -9.68
C THR A 59 15.82 -14.74 -9.98
N VAL A 60 16.03 -13.82 -9.05
CA VAL A 60 15.57 -12.44 -9.17
C VAL A 60 16.77 -11.53 -9.42
N ALA A 61 16.73 -10.76 -10.52
CA ALA A 61 17.83 -9.90 -10.93
C ALA A 61 18.06 -8.76 -9.92
N PRO A 62 19.29 -8.21 -9.80
CA PRO A 62 19.55 -7.07 -8.92
C PRO A 62 18.71 -5.83 -9.28
N THR A 63 18.34 -5.68 -10.55
CA THR A 63 17.51 -4.59 -11.07
C THR A 63 16.02 -4.77 -10.82
N ASP A 64 15.57 -5.95 -10.42
CA ASP A 64 14.16 -6.22 -10.16
C ASP A 64 13.77 -5.71 -8.77
N HIS A 65 12.75 -4.84 -8.74
CA HIS A 65 12.22 -4.22 -7.52
C HIS A 65 13.31 -3.58 -6.64
N PRO A 66 14.12 -2.65 -7.17
CA PRO A 66 15.26 -2.07 -6.46
C PRO A 66 14.80 -1.31 -5.21
N ARG A 67 13.60 -0.72 -5.25
CA ARG A 67 12.96 -0.02 -4.13
C ARG A 67 12.67 -0.94 -2.94
N GLU A 68 12.18 -2.14 -3.21
CA GLU A 68 11.86 -3.13 -2.16
C GLU A 68 13.13 -3.72 -1.53
N ARG A 69 14.26 -3.64 -2.24
CA ARG A 69 15.57 -4.11 -1.78
C ARG A 69 16.36 -3.06 -0.98
N GLN A 70 15.91 -1.80 -0.97
CA GLN A 70 16.54 -0.75 -0.17
C GLN A 70 16.37 -1.05 1.33
N ARG A 71 17.40 -0.74 2.14
CA ARG A 71 17.40 -1.06 3.58
C ARG A 71 16.20 -0.42 4.27
N THR A 72 15.66 -1.12 5.27
CA THR A 72 14.49 -0.68 6.03
C THR A 72 14.67 0.70 6.66
N VAL A 73 15.87 1.04 7.14
CA VAL A 73 16.14 2.36 7.73
C VAL A 73 16.02 3.47 6.69
N TRP A 74 16.67 3.33 5.53
CA TRP A 74 16.55 4.31 4.44
C TRP A 74 15.11 4.43 3.97
N ALA A 75 14.39 3.31 3.83
CA ALA A 75 13.00 3.32 3.42
C ALA A 75 12.12 4.07 4.44
N GLN A 76 12.33 3.86 5.73
CA GLN A 76 11.62 4.60 6.79
C GLN A 76 11.91 6.11 6.72
N ASP A 77 13.18 6.50 6.55
CA ASP A 77 13.56 7.91 6.40
C ASP A 77 12.93 8.54 5.16
N TYR A 78 12.93 7.81 4.05
CA TYR A 78 12.30 8.23 2.81
C TYR A 78 10.79 8.38 2.97
N HIS A 79 10.12 7.46 3.67
CA HIS A 79 8.70 7.56 3.98
C HIS A 79 8.38 8.77 4.87
N ARG A 80 9.23 9.07 5.86
CA ARG A 80 9.10 10.28 6.70
C ARG A 80 9.21 11.55 5.85
N ARG A 81 10.21 11.63 4.97
CA ARG A 81 10.37 12.76 4.04
C ARG A 81 9.16 12.92 3.13
N ASN A 82 8.71 11.84 2.51
CA ASN A 82 7.57 11.86 1.60
C ASN A 82 6.27 12.29 2.30
N ALA A 83 6.09 11.94 3.58
CA ALA A 83 4.95 12.40 4.38
C ALA A 83 4.95 13.92 4.61
N ILE A 84 6.13 14.51 4.86
CA ILE A 84 6.29 15.97 5.01
C ILE A 84 6.08 16.67 3.67
N GLU A 85 6.64 16.15 2.57
CA GLU A 85 6.47 16.71 1.23
C GLU A 85 4.99 16.70 0.81
N SER A 86 4.28 15.60 1.08
CA SER A 86 2.83 15.52 0.85
C SER A 86 2.05 16.53 1.70
N THR A 87 2.44 16.71 2.97
CA THR A 87 1.79 17.70 3.86
C THR A 87 2.03 19.13 3.36
N ASN A 88 3.26 19.43 2.93
CA ASN A 88 3.61 20.73 2.34
C ASN A 88 2.81 21.01 1.06
N ALA A 89 2.62 20.01 0.20
CA ALA A 89 1.78 20.12 -0.99
C ALA A 89 0.30 20.36 -0.63
N GLU A 90 -0.23 19.66 0.38
CA GLU A 90 -1.60 19.89 0.84
C GLU A 90 -1.82 21.31 1.39
N LEU A 91 -0.87 21.81 2.18
CA LEU A 91 -0.90 23.16 2.74
C LEU A 91 -0.80 24.24 1.65
N LYS A 92 0.11 24.07 0.68
CA LYS A 92 0.35 25.06 -0.37
C LYS A 92 -0.72 25.06 -1.44
N THR A 93 -1.19 23.90 -1.90
CA THR A 93 -1.95 23.81 -3.17
C THR A 93 -3.35 23.23 -3.02
N HIS A 94 -3.58 22.29 -2.10
CA HIS A 94 -4.83 21.52 -2.13
C HIS A 94 -5.88 21.93 -1.10
N ARG A 95 -5.49 22.51 0.04
CA ARG A 95 -6.43 22.80 1.14
C ARG A 95 -6.39 24.23 1.64
N MET A 96 -5.20 24.74 1.95
CA MET A 96 -5.09 26.04 2.62
C MET A 96 -4.62 27.16 1.67
N HIS A 97 -4.11 26.82 0.49
CA HIS A 97 -3.57 27.78 -0.49
C HIS A 97 -2.52 28.74 0.12
N LEU A 98 -1.60 28.18 0.94
CA LEU A 98 -0.52 28.91 1.64
C LEU A 98 0.62 29.32 0.69
N GLU A 99 0.28 30.08 -0.34
CA GLU A 99 1.23 30.60 -1.33
C GLU A 99 1.78 31.98 -0.94
N LEU A 100 2.74 32.48 -1.73
CA LEU A 100 3.27 33.82 -1.53
C LEU A 100 2.12 34.84 -1.63
N GLY A 101 1.96 35.68 -0.61
CA GLY A 101 0.83 36.64 -0.54
C GLY A 101 -0.44 36.08 0.14
N PHE A 102 -0.40 34.87 0.70
CA PHE A 102 -1.49 34.31 1.53
C PHE A 102 -1.92 35.26 2.67
N THR A 103 -0.96 35.97 3.27
CA THR A 103 -1.22 37.06 4.19
C THR A 103 -0.78 38.37 3.56
N ARG A 104 -1.63 39.39 3.65
CA ARG A 104 -1.33 40.77 3.17
C ARG A 104 -0.69 41.64 4.27
N VAL A 105 -0.36 41.04 5.41
CA VAL A 105 0.16 41.74 6.58
C VAL A 105 1.69 41.73 6.53
N PHE A 106 2.30 42.89 6.74
CA PHE A 106 3.76 43.00 6.88
C PHE A 106 4.19 42.62 8.31
N GLY A 107 5.27 41.83 8.40
CA GLY A 107 5.92 41.48 9.66
C GLY A 107 5.87 39.99 9.99
N THR A 108 7.02 39.47 10.42
CA THR A 108 7.24 38.05 10.72
C THR A 108 6.36 37.53 11.85
N VAL A 109 6.18 38.29 12.93
CA VAL A 109 5.37 37.87 14.10
C VAL A 109 3.91 37.69 13.73
N LYS A 110 3.34 38.64 12.96
CA LYS A 110 1.93 38.58 12.54
C LYS A 110 1.70 37.42 11.57
N ASN A 111 2.61 37.24 10.62
CA ASN A 111 2.53 36.14 9.66
C ASN A 111 2.74 34.78 10.34
N ASN A 112 3.61 34.67 11.34
CA ASN A 112 3.79 33.45 12.11
C ASN A 112 2.51 33.08 12.88
N ARG A 113 1.85 34.05 13.53
CA ARG A 113 0.56 33.81 14.21
C ARG A 113 -0.51 33.29 13.24
N LEU A 114 -0.63 33.92 12.07
CA LEU A 114 -1.59 33.49 11.04
C LEU A 114 -1.25 32.10 10.49
N LEU A 115 0.03 31.79 10.31
CA LEU A 115 0.49 30.47 9.91
C LEU A 115 0.13 29.40 10.95
N VAL A 116 0.30 29.69 12.24
CA VAL A 116 -0.09 28.77 13.33
C VAL A 116 -1.58 28.47 13.29
N PHE A 117 -2.44 29.50 13.13
CA PHE A 117 -3.89 29.28 13.00
C PHE A 117 -4.24 28.48 11.74
N ALA A 118 -3.56 28.72 10.62
CA ALA A 118 -3.76 27.94 9.40
C ALA A 118 -3.37 26.46 9.62
N MET A 119 -2.26 26.19 10.30
CA MET A 119 -1.85 24.82 10.64
C MET A 119 -2.84 24.13 11.58
N LEU A 120 -3.38 24.84 12.57
CA LEU A 120 -4.44 24.33 13.45
C LEU A 120 -5.70 23.97 12.64
N GLY A 121 -6.18 24.86 11.78
CA GLY A 121 -7.32 24.62 10.90
C GLY A 121 -7.11 23.42 9.97
N TYR A 122 -5.92 23.30 9.37
CA TYR A 122 -5.55 22.16 8.55
C TYR A 122 -5.63 20.83 9.31
N ASN A 123 -5.09 20.78 10.53
CA ASN A 123 -5.14 19.57 11.36
C ASN A 123 -6.58 19.17 11.69
N LEU A 124 -7.46 20.13 11.98
CA LEU A 124 -8.89 19.88 12.22
C LEU A 124 -9.57 19.25 10.99
N VAL A 125 -9.36 19.85 9.80
CA VAL A 125 -9.93 19.33 8.54
C VAL A 125 -9.37 17.95 8.20
N LYS A 126 -8.07 17.71 8.45
CA LYS A 126 -7.42 16.42 8.21
C LYS A 126 -7.98 15.33 9.13
N LEU A 127 -8.16 15.64 10.41
CA LEU A 127 -8.72 14.72 11.39
C LEU A 127 -10.17 14.35 11.03
N ARG A 128 -11.01 15.35 10.75
CA ARG A 128 -12.39 15.14 10.30
C ARG A 128 -12.46 14.28 9.04
N HIS A 129 -11.61 14.55 8.05
CA HIS A 129 -11.55 13.76 6.83
C HIS A 129 -11.11 12.30 7.09
N TRP A 130 -10.13 12.10 7.97
CA TRP A 130 -9.67 10.76 8.37
C TRP A 130 -10.79 9.93 9.02
N HIS A 131 -11.64 10.59 9.82
CA HIS A 131 -12.82 10.02 10.45
C HIS A 131 -13.91 9.67 9.43
N ALA A 132 -14.18 10.61 8.51
CA ALA A 132 -15.15 10.42 7.44
C ALA A 132 -14.80 9.23 6.53
N LEU A 133 -13.51 9.06 6.17
CA LEU A 133 -13.05 7.91 5.37
C LEU A 133 -13.20 6.55 6.08
N ARG A 134 -13.33 6.55 7.41
CA ARG A 134 -13.48 5.34 8.23
C ARG A 134 -14.92 5.13 8.72
N TYR A 135 -15.85 5.96 8.30
CA TYR A 135 -17.25 5.94 8.77
C TYR A 135 -17.35 6.06 10.29
N LEU A 136 -16.47 6.85 10.89
CA LEU A 136 -16.48 7.11 12.32
C LEU A 136 -17.17 8.47 12.62
N PRO A 137 -17.79 8.66 13.80
CA PRO A 137 -18.58 9.85 14.14
C PRO A 137 -17.69 11.07 14.34
N ASP A 138 -17.99 12.27 13.83
CA ASP A 138 -17.07 13.42 13.90
C ASP A 138 -16.47 13.62 15.31
N PRO A 139 -15.14 13.74 15.46
CA PRO A 139 -14.50 13.73 16.77
C PRO A 139 -14.90 14.93 17.64
N TRP A 140 -15.26 16.06 17.03
CA TRP A 140 -15.74 17.22 17.78
C TRP A 140 -17.18 17.04 18.23
N ALA A 141 -18.04 16.48 17.37
CA ALA A 141 -19.39 16.10 17.76
C ALA A 141 -19.38 15.13 18.96
N GLN A 142 -18.46 14.15 18.97
CA GLN A 142 -18.28 13.24 20.11
C GLN A 142 -17.86 13.97 21.39
N PHE A 143 -16.87 14.87 21.28
CA PHE A 143 -16.36 15.65 22.41
C PHE A 143 -17.43 16.59 23.00
N LEU A 144 -18.26 17.18 22.14
CA LEU A 144 -19.34 18.09 22.51
C LEU A 144 -20.64 17.37 22.88
N HIS A 145 -20.65 16.03 22.85
CA HIS A 145 -21.83 15.20 23.08
C HIS A 145 -23.02 15.55 22.17
N GLU A 146 -22.71 15.93 20.93
CA GLU A 146 -23.70 16.16 19.87
C GLU A 146 -24.31 14.82 19.41
N PRO A 147 -25.53 14.84 18.83
CA PRO A 147 -26.17 13.63 18.30
C PRO A 147 -25.31 12.95 17.22
N ASP A 148 -25.57 11.66 16.99
CA ASP A 148 -24.70 10.82 16.16
C ASP A 148 -24.49 11.40 14.75
N THR A 149 -23.22 11.72 14.45
CA THR A 149 -22.76 12.28 13.18
C THR A 149 -22.10 11.22 12.29
N THR A 150 -22.28 9.93 12.59
CA THR A 150 -21.77 8.85 11.73
C THR A 150 -22.20 9.06 10.28
N PRO A 151 -21.24 9.16 9.33
CA PRO A 151 -21.60 9.22 7.92
C PRO A 151 -22.25 7.90 7.51
N ALA A 152 -23.39 7.96 6.82
CA ALA A 152 -23.99 6.77 6.25
C ALA A 152 -22.98 6.07 5.32
N PRO A 153 -22.91 4.72 5.32
CA PRO A 153 -22.02 3.99 4.44
C PRO A 153 -22.34 4.34 2.97
N PRO A 154 -21.34 4.40 2.08
CA PRO A 154 -21.55 4.75 0.70
C PRO A 154 -22.53 3.76 0.10
N LYS A 155 -23.55 4.26 -0.59
CA LYS A 155 -24.44 3.41 -1.37
C LYS A 155 -23.55 2.64 -2.38
N PRO A 156 -23.70 1.31 -2.50
CA PRO A 156 -22.88 0.54 -3.42
C PRO A 156 -23.12 1.06 -4.84
N THR A 157 -22.10 1.72 -5.39
CA THR A 157 -22.14 2.20 -6.76
C THR A 157 -22.12 0.96 -7.64
N ARG A 158 -23.25 0.61 -8.26
CA ARG A 158 -23.31 -0.47 -9.26
C ARG A 158 -22.43 -0.03 -10.43
N VAL A 159 -21.18 -0.51 -10.46
CA VAL A 159 -20.34 -0.36 -11.64
C VAL A 159 -21.00 -1.19 -12.72
N ARG A 160 -21.64 -0.54 -13.70
CA ARG A 160 -22.10 -1.24 -14.92
C ARG A 160 -20.86 -1.87 -15.55
N ALA A 161 -20.77 -3.19 -15.48
CA ALA A 161 -19.77 -3.93 -16.23
C ALA A 161 -19.91 -3.54 -17.71
N ARG A 162 -18.95 -2.79 -18.25
CA ARG A 162 -18.83 -2.61 -19.70
C ARG A 162 -18.60 -4.01 -20.26
N ARG A 163 -19.62 -4.61 -20.90
CA ARG A 163 -19.41 -5.78 -21.76
C ARG A 163 -18.42 -5.34 -22.83
N ARG A 164 -17.18 -5.82 -22.75
CA ARG A 164 -16.30 -5.81 -23.93
C ARG A 164 -16.95 -6.71 -24.95
N ALA A 165 -17.26 -6.17 -26.13
CA ALA A 165 -17.64 -6.99 -27.26
C ALA A 165 -16.41 -7.85 -27.61
N ASN A 166 -16.50 -9.17 -27.45
CA ASN A 166 -15.53 -10.07 -28.03
C ASN A 166 -15.74 -10.03 -29.54
N VAL A 167 -14.98 -9.19 -30.24
CA VAL A 167 -14.81 -9.35 -31.68
C VAL A 167 -13.81 -10.50 -31.84
N LEU A 168 -14.33 -11.73 -31.91
CA LEU A 168 -13.61 -12.84 -32.52
C LEU A 168 -13.49 -12.48 -34.00
N GLY A 169 -12.28 -12.14 -34.43
CA GLY A 169 -11.98 -12.01 -35.84
C GLY A 169 -12.05 -13.38 -36.50
N ASP A 170 -12.85 -13.50 -37.56
CA ASP A 170 -12.75 -14.61 -38.50
C ASP A 170 -11.38 -14.55 -39.19
N PRO A 171 -10.63 -15.65 -39.26
CA PRO A 171 -9.50 -15.74 -40.18
C PRO A 171 -10.04 -15.95 -41.59
N LEU A 172 -9.82 -14.97 -42.48
CA LEU A 172 -9.88 -15.20 -43.91
C LEU A 172 -8.73 -16.14 -44.29
N GLY A 173 -9.08 -17.38 -44.62
CA GLY A 173 -8.28 -18.32 -45.40
C GLY A 173 -9.04 -18.64 -46.68
#